data_AF-A0A8K0N2H7-F1
#
_entry.id   AF-A0A8K0N2H7-F1
#
_cell.length_a   1.000
_cell.length_b   1.000
_cell.length_c   1.000
_cell.angle_alpha   90.00
_cell.angle_beta   90.00
_cell.angle_gamma   90.00
#
_symmetry.space_group_name_H-M   'P 1'
#
loop_
_entity.id
_entity.type
_entity.pdbx_description
1 polymer ?
#
loop_
_entity_poly.entity_id
_entity_poly.type
_entity_poly.pdbx_seq_one_letter_code
_entity_poly.pdbx_strand_id
1 'polypeptide(L)'
;LHPLLMVIGFILLGGEAILAHRWLSGWSRGTRKSMHLSLQGAALGFGLFGIWAKFKGKDGILASFYSLHSWMGILCVALFATQWVVGFLSFWHRGEGRRTRAALLPWHVFAGLYTYGLAVATAETGLLEKLTFLHINHGLPRRSPESALVNALGLALVILCGLVVLAAVSPKQRSSKDGSVATKKAGHCYSNGHQKAIKFVQSYNNEDGTMNGKWIPF
;
A
#
# COMPACT_ATOMS: atom_id res chain seq x y z
N LEU A 1 25.08 9.72 -4.89
CA LEU A 1 24.32 9.04 -3.83
C LEU A 1 22.87 9.51 -3.75
N HIS A 2 22.61 10.83 -3.73
CA HIS A 2 21.25 11.39 -3.65
C HIS A 2 20.19 10.72 -4.57
N PRO A 3 20.30 10.74 -5.91
CA PRO A 3 19.23 10.18 -6.77
C PRO A 3 19.02 8.67 -6.56
N LEU A 4 20.10 7.92 -6.32
CA LEU A 4 20.03 6.49 -6.07
C LEU A 4 19.27 6.16 -4.78
N LEU A 5 19.55 6.89 -3.70
CA LEU A 5 18.87 6.70 -2.41
C LEU A 5 17.39 7.13 -2.47
N MET A 6 17.07 8.18 -3.21
CA MET A 6 15.69 8.64 -3.37
C MET A 6 14.85 7.64 -4.19
N VAL A 7 15.40 7.08 -5.27
CA VAL A 7 14.72 6.06 -6.09
C VAL A 7 14.53 4.77 -5.29
N ILE A 8 15.58 4.26 -4.63
CA ILE A 8 15.49 3.02 -3.84
C ILE A 8 14.54 3.19 -2.65
N GLY A 9 14.63 4.32 -1.94
CA GLY A 9 13.78 4.61 -0.78
C GLY A 9 12.32 4.87 -1.17
N PHE A 10 12.06 6.00 -1.81
CA PHE A 10 10.67 6.46 -1.99
C PHE A 10 9.92 5.72 -3.10
N ILE A 11 10.61 5.27 -4.16
CA ILE A 11 9.96 4.60 -5.29
C ILE A 11 9.93 3.08 -5.07
N LEU A 12 11.09 2.44 -4.94
CA LEU A 12 11.12 0.97 -4.85
C LEU A 12 10.57 0.48 -3.51
N LEU A 13 11.18 0.86 -2.39
CA LEU A 13 10.73 0.42 -1.07
C LEU A 13 9.33 0.99 -0.72
N GLY A 14 9.06 2.24 -1.09
CA GLY A 14 7.74 2.85 -0.92
C GLY A 14 6.64 2.14 -1.71
N GLY A 15 6.89 1.80 -2.98
CA GLY A 15 5.97 1.05 -3.82
C GLY A 15 5.71 -0.36 -3.30
N GLU A 16 6.77 -1.08 -2.91
CA GLU A 16 6.67 -2.40 -2.30
C GLU A 16 5.89 -2.36 -0.97
N ALA A 17 6.10 -1.33 -0.15
CA ALA A 17 5.36 -1.15 1.10
C ALA A 17 3.85 -0.98 0.87
N ILE A 18 3.46 -0.24 -0.18
CA ILE A 18 2.05 -0.07 -0.57
C ILE A 18 1.46 -1.43 -0.99
N LEU A 19 2.21 -2.21 -1.78
CA LEU A 19 1.75 -3.51 -2.27
C LEU A 19 1.85 -4.63 -1.23
N ALA A 20 2.65 -4.48 -0.16
CA ALA A 20 2.84 -5.49 0.89
C ALA A 20 1.51 -5.95 1.50
N HIS A 21 0.55 -5.05 1.65
CA HIS A 21 -0.80 -5.39 2.12
C HIS A 21 -1.61 -6.26 1.15
N ARG A 22 -1.21 -6.38 -0.11
CA ARG A 22 -1.90 -7.22 -1.11
C ARG A 22 -1.25 -8.60 -1.22
N TRP A 23 0.07 -8.65 -1.40
CA TRP A 23 0.82 -9.90 -1.55
C TRP A 23 0.80 -10.74 -0.26
N LEU A 24 0.99 -10.10 0.89
CA LEU A 24 1.01 -10.78 2.20
C LEU A 24 -0.40 -10.97 2.78
N SER A 25 -1.37 -11.30 1.93
CA SER A 25 -2.73 -11.52 2.39
C SER A 25 -2.98 -12.82 3.14
N GLY A 26 -2.04 -13.77 3.07
CA GLY A 26 -2.05 -14.97 3.91
C GLY A 26 -1.52 -14.74 5.33
N TRP A 27 -0.95 -13.56 5.63
CA TRP A 27 -0.28 -13.29 6.90
C TRP A 27 -1.18 -12.56 7.90
N SER A 28 -0.82 -12.62 9.18
CA SER A 28 -1.59 -11.98 10.26
C SER A 28 -1.73 -10.47 10.01
N ARG A 29 -2.86 -9.88 10.44
CA ARG A 29 -3.11 -8.43 10.28
C ARG A 29 -2.05 -7.58 10.99
N GLY A 30 -1.52 -8.06 12.12
CA GLY A 30 -0.46 -7.38 12.87
C GLY A 30 0.86 -7.37 12.11
N THR A 31 1.28 -8.52 11.58
CA THR A 31 2.54 -8.64 10.82
C THR A 31 2.52 -7.77 9.56
N ARG A 32 1.41 -7.77 8.83
CA ARG A 32 1.24 -6.91 7.63
C ARG A 32 1.39 -5.43 7.96
N LYS A 33 0.79 -4.97 9.07
CA LYS A 33 0.89 -3.57 9.51
C LYS A 33 2.32 -3.22 9.93
N SER A 34 2.98 -4.12 10.66
CA SER A 34 4.38 -3.97 11.06
C SER A 34 5.28 -3.84 9.84
N MET A 35 5.15 -4.75 8.86
CA MET A 35 5.97 -4.70 7.64
C MET A 35 5.73 -3.42 6.83
N HIS A 36 4.48 -3.00 6.65
CA HIS A 36 4.19 -1.73 5.97
C HIS A 36 4.86 -0.55 6.69
N LEU A 37 4.70 -0.46 8.01
CA LEU A 37 5.29 0.59 8.83
C LEU A 37 6.83 0.59 8.76
N SER A 38 7.45 -0.58 8.88
CA SER A 38 8.91 -0.74 8.85
C SER A 38 9.48 -0.43 7.47
N LEU A 39 8.84 -0.88 6.38
CA LEU A 39 9.29 -0.59 5.02
C LEU A 39 9.16 0.90 4.69
N GLN A 40 8.04 1.53 5.07
CA GLN A 40 7.89 2.99 4.92
C GLN A 40 8.87 3.75 5.81
N GLY A 41 9.16 3.26 7.02
CA GLY A 41 10.17 3.86 7.89
C GLY A 41 11.58 3.78 7.31
N ALA A 42 11.94 2.64 6.73
CA ALA A 42 13.19 2.46 6.00
C ALA A 42 13.28 3.38 4.78
N ALA A 43 12.20 3.50 3.99
CA ALA A 43 12.10 4.42 2.87
C ALA A 43 12.34 5.88 3.29
N LEU A 44 11.72 6.32 4.39
CA LEU A 44 11.97 7.65 4.96
C LEU A 44 13.43 7.83 5.39
N GLY A 45 14.01 6.82 6.04
CA GLY A 45 15.43 6.83 6.43
C GLY A 45 16.38 6.98 5.24
N PHE A 46 16.15 6.23 4.16
CA PHE A 46 16.91 6.38 2.91
C PHE A 46 16.72 7.77 2.29
N GLY A 47 15.51 8.33 2.32
CA GLY A 47 15.24 9.69 1.85
C GLY A 47 15.99 10.76 2.63
N LEU A 48 15.94 10.70 3.97
CA LEU A 48 16.68 11.62 4.84
C LEU A 48 18.20 11.50 4.63
N PHE A 49 18.72 10.28 4.52
CA PHE A 49 20.13 10.05 4.22
C PHE A 49 20.51 10.53 2.82
N GLY A 50 19.63 10.39 1.83
CA GLY A 50 19.82 10.90 0.48
C GLY A 50 19.89 12.42 0.43
N ILE A 51 19.07 13.10 1.22
CA ILE A 51 19.10 14.57 1.39
C ILE A 51 20.37 15.00 2.14
N TRP A 52 20.71 14.33 3.24
CA TRP A 52 21.96 14.59 3.97
C TRP A 52 23.20 14.42 3.08
N ALA A 53 23.23 13.36 2.25
CA ALA A 53 24.31 13.12 1.30
C ALA A 53 24.42 14.23 0.23
N LYS A 54 23.31 14.88 -0.13
CA LYS A 54 23.32 16.07 -0.99
C LYS A 54 23.95 17.26 -0.27
N PHE A 55 23.52 17.54 0.97
CA PHE A 55 24.01 18.68 1.75
C PHE A 55 25.45 18.56 2.24
N LYS A 56 25.97 17.33 2.36
CA LYS A 56 27.40 17.09 2.61
C LYS A 56 28.26 17.28 1.35
N GLY A 57 27.65 17.30 0.16
CA GLY A 57 28.32 17.62 -1.09
C GLY A 57 28.73 19.10 -1.13
N LYS A 58 29.79 19.41 -1.90
CA LYS A 58 30.42 20.74 -1.98
C LYS A 58 29.53 21.85 -2.58
N ASP A 59 28.32 21.54 -3.02
CA ASP A 59 27.41 22.48 -3.67
C ASP A 59 26.43 23.04 -2.63
N GLY A 60 26.66 24.29 -2.24
CA GLY A 60 25.98 24.95 -1.12
C GLY A 60 24.45 24.98 -1.21
N ILE A 61 23.84 25.10 -0.03
CA ILE A 61 22.39 25.21 0.23
C ILE A 61 21.67 26.10 -0.79
N LEU A 62 22.19 27.30 -1.10
CA LEU A 62 21.47 28.30 -1.91
C LEU A 62 21.26 27.94 -3.39
N ALA A 63 22.16 27.21 -4.05
CA ALA A 63 21.96 26.81 -5.45
C ALA A 63 20.88 25.73 -5.60
N SER A 64 20.61 25.01 -4.52
CA SER A 64 19.75 23.83 -4.50
C SER A 64 18.26 24.12 -4.32
N PHE A 65 17.86 25.30 -3.81
CA PHE A 65 16.44 25.63 -3.52
C PHE A 65 15.72 26.44 -4.61
N TYR A 66 16.39 26.74 -5.73
CA TYR A 66 15.77 27.53 -6.80
C TYR A 66 15.00 26.67 -7.82
N SER A 67 15.24 25.35 -7.84
CA SER A 67 14.65 24.46 -8.83
C SER A 67 13.32 23.85 -8.35
N LEU A 68 12.41 23.61 -9.29
CA LEU A 68 11.11 23.01 -9.02
C LEU A 68 11.25 21.64 -8.35
N HIS A 69 12.26 20.86 -8.76
CA HIS A 69 12.60 19.57 -8.15
C HIS A 69 12.83 19.68 -6.63
N SER A 70 13.53 20.71 -6.16
CA SER A 70 13.81 20.86 -4.73
C SER A 70 12.54 21.22 -3.93
N TRP A 71 11.68 22.10 -4.46
CA TRP A 71 10.41 22.44 -3.80
C TRP A 71 9.48 21.24 -3.71
N MET A 72 9.32 20.51 -4.82
CA MET A 72 8.55 19.26 -4.85
C MET A 72 9.15 18.20 -3.93
N GLY A 73 10.47 18.10 -3.85
CA GLY A 73 11.17 17.16 -2.97
C GLY A 73 10.97 17.44 -1.48
N ILE A 74 11.05 18.71 -1.07
CA ILE A 74 10.78 19.10 0.33
C ILE A 74 9.33 18.81 0.69
N LEU A 75 8.38 19.18 -0.18
CA LEU A 75 6.97 18.87 -0.02
C LEU A 75 6.75 17.35 0.08
N CYS A 76 7.38 16.57 -0.79
CA CYS A 76 7.28 15.12 -0.79
C CYS A 76 7.78 14.50 0.52
N VAL A 77 8.96 14.91 1.01
CA VAL A 77 9.50 14.37 2.27
C VAL A 77 8.65 14.79 3.47
N ALA A 78 8.15 16.03 3.50
CA ALA A 78 7.26 16.51 4.56
C ALA A 78 5.94 15.73 4.59
N LEU A 79 5.31 15.52 3.43
CA LEU A 79 4.10 14.71 3.31
C LEU A 79 4.35 13.26 3.72
N PHE A 80 5.46 12.67 3.28
CA PHE A 80 5.81 11.29 3.60
C PHE A 80 6.07 11.11 5.11
N ALA A 81 6.81 12.02 5.72
CA ALA A 81 7.08 12.00 7.16
C ALA A 81 5.79 12.16 7.98
N THR A 82 4.97 13.14 7.62
CA THR A 82 3.66 13.36 8.28
C THR A 82 2.79 12.11 8.15
N GLN A 83 2.76 11.52 6.96
CA GLN A 83 1.97 10.32 6.71
C GLN A 83 2.45 9.11 7.51
N TRP A 84 3.76 8.95 7.65
CA TRP A 84 4.35 7.90 8.47
C TRP A 84 4.02 8.09 9.96
N VAL A 85 4.12 9.31 10.49
CA VAL A 85 3.78 9.63 11.89
C VAL A 85 2.29 9.41 12.16
N VAL A 86 1.40 9.92 11.30
CA VAL A 86 -0.04 9.69 11.42
C VAL A 86 -0.36 8.20 11.33
N GLY A 87 0.26 7.48 10.39
CA GLY A 87 0.09 6.03 10.26
C GLY A 87 0.53 5.26 11.51
N PHE A 88 1.65 5.66 12.12
CA PHE A 88 2.16 5.11 13.37
C PHE A 88 1.20 5.37 14.54
N LEU A 89 0.82 6.62 14.76
CA LEU A 89 -0.04 7.01 15.89
C LEU A 89 -1.46 6.43 15.76
N SER A 90 -2.03 6.37 14.57
CA SER A 90 -3.41 5.91 14.39
C SER A 90 -3.55 4.40 14.29
N PHE A 91 -2.63 3.71 13.60
CA PHE A 91 -2.79 2.28 13.29
C PHE A 91 -1.93 1.34 14.11
N TRP A 92 -0.82 1.82 14.68
CA TRP A 92 0.06 1.05 15.56
C TRP A 92 -0.23 1.35 17.05
N HIS A 93 -0.32 2.62 17.44
CA HIS A 93 -0.61 2.99 18.81
C HIS A 93 -2.08 2.66 19.19
N ARG A 94 -2.28 2.00 20.34
CA ARG A 94 -3.60 1.53 20.81
C ARG A 94 -4.51 2.67 21.31
N GLY A 95 -4.02 3.90 21.35
CA GLY A 95 -4.72 5.04 21.97
C GLY A 95 -5.92 5.62 21.21
N GLU A 96 -5.97 5.56 19.88
CA GLU A 96 -7.07 6.19 19.14
C GLU A 96 -8.35 5.34 19.08
N GLY A 97 -9.51 5.99 19.22
CA GLY A 97 -10.81 5.34 19.13
C GLY A 97 -11.08 4.72 17.76
N ARG A 98 -11.84 3.61 17.73
CA ARG A 98 -12.16 2.85 16.50
C ARG A 98 -12.82 3.69 15.39
N ARG A 99 -13.59 4.72 15.77
CA ARG A 99 -14.28 5.64 14.84
C ARG A 99 -13.30 6.56 14.12
N THR A 100 -12.33 7.14 14.83
CA THR A 100 -11.32 8.03 14.24
C THR A 100 -10.46 7.28 13.23
N ARG A 101 -10.03 6.06 13.55
CA ARG A 101 -9.26 5.20 12.64
C ARG A 101 -10.02 4.86 11.36
N ALA A 102 -11.33 4.64 11.46
CA ALA A 102 -12.18 4.35 10.31
C ALA A 102 -12.35 5.56 9.38
N ALA A 103 -12.43 6.77 9.95
CA ALA A 103 -12.51 8.01 9.20
C ALA A 103 -11.16 8.40 8.56
N LEU A 104 -10.03 8.17 9.24
CA LEU A 104 -8.68 8.51 8.75
C LEU A 104 -8.16 7.54 7.69
N LEU A 105 -8.59 6.28 7.69
CA LEU A 105 -8.11 5.27 6.75
C LEU A 105 -8.22 5.68 5.26
N PRO A 106 -9.38 6.14 4.74
CA PRO A 106 -9.47 6.54 3.33
C PRO A 106 -8.55 7.73 3.00
N TRP A 107 -8.43 8.70 3.91
CA TRP A 107 -7.51 9.84 3.76
C TRP A 107 -6.05 9.40 3.76
N HIS A 108 -5.69 8.44 4.61
CA HIS A 108 -4.35 7.86 4.65
C HIS A 108 -4.02 7.13 3.35
N VAL A 109 -4.95 6.35 2.79
CA VAL A 109 -4.71 5.69 1.50
C VAL A 109 -4.55 6.72 0.38
N PHE A 110 -5.45 7.72 0.31
CA PHE A 110 -5.38 8.77 -0.71
C PHE A 110 -4.08 9.57 -0.64
N ALA A 111 -3.75 10.12 0.53
CA ALA A 111 -2.53 10.90 0.71
C ALA A 111 -1.26 10.06 0.52
N GLY A 112 -1.29 8.77 0.84
CA GLY A 112 -0.18 7.84 0.57
C GLY A 112 0.09 7.66 -0.93
N LEU A 113 -0.96 7.39 -1.71
CA LEU A 113 -0.85 7.26 -3.17
C LEU A 113 -0.46 8.58 -3.85
N TYR A 114 -1.02 9.69 -3.38
CA TYR A 114 -0.66 11.03 -3.86
C TYR A 114 0.83 11.33 -3.62
N THR A 115 1.32 11.06 -2.40
CA THR A 115 2.73 11.28 -2.05
C THR A 115 3.66 10.39 -2.88
N TYR A 116 3.26 9.14 -3.16
CA TYR A 116 4.01 8.24 -4.03
C TYR A 116 4.09 8.76 -5.47
N GLY A 117 2.98 9.23 -6.04
CA GLY A 117 2.97 9.87 -7.35
C GLY A 117 3.82 11.14 -7.40
N LEU A 118 3.75 11.96 -6.35
CA LEU A 118 4.59 13.16 -6.20
C LEU A 118 6.08 12.80 -6.13
N ALA A 119 6.46 11.71 -5.45
CA ALA A 119 7.84 11.24 -5.38
C ALA A 119 8.38 10.87 -6.77
N VAL A 120 7.58 10.19 -7.60
CA VAL A 120 7.94 9.84 -8.98
C VAL A 120 8.06 11.10 -9.84
N ALA A 121 7.10 12.01 -9.78
CA ALA A 121 7.18 13.29 -10.51
C ALA A 121 8.40 14.13 -10.08
N THR A 122 8.76 14.07 -8.79
CA THR A 122 9.98 14.70 -8.27
C THR A 122 11.23 14.02 -8.83
N ALA A 123 11.25 12.69 -8.96
CA ALA A 123 12.37 11.98 -9.56
C ALA A 123 12.54 12.35 -11.06
N GLU A 124 11.44 12.41 -11.82
CA GLU A 124 11.45 12.84 -13.22
C GLU A 124 12.04 14.25 -13.40
N THR A 125 11.57 15.21 -12.60
CA THR A 125 12.10 16.59 -12.64
C THR A 125 13.58 16.65 -12.28
N GLY A 126 14.04 15.83 -11.33
CA GLY A 126 15.46 15.73 -10.96
C GLY A 126 16.34 15.09 -12.05
N LEU A 127 15.81 14.08 -12.77
CA LEU A 127 16.47 13.49 -13.94
C LEU A 127 16.58 14.52 -15.07
N LEU A 128 15.51 15.26 -15.36
CA LEU A 128 15.49 16.31 -16.37
C LEU A 128 16.46 17.46 -16.06
N GLU A 129 16.55 17.89 -14.80
CA GLU A 129 17.51 18.91 -14.39
C GLU A 129 18.96 18.44 -14.58
N LYS A 130 19.27 17.20 -14.19
CA LYS A 130 20.61 16.62 -14.39
C LYS A 130 20.93 16.44 -15.87
N LEU A 131 19.99 15.96 -16.68
CA LEU A 131 20.19 15.77 -18.12
C LEU A 131 20.41 17.12 -18.83
N THR A 132 19.63 18.14 -18.47
CA THR A 132 19.79 19.50 -19.00
C THR A 132 21.15 20.09 -18.63
N PHE A 133 21.58 19.91 -17.38
CA PHE A 133 22.90 20.36 -16.94
C PHE A 133 24.03 19.69 -17.74
N LEU A 134 23.93 18.38 -17.98
CA LEU A 134 24.92 17.64 -18.78
C LEU A 134 24.94 18.08 -20.25
N HIS A 135 23.77 18.34 -20.85
CA HIS A 135 23.69 18.86 -22.23
C HIS A 135 24.33 20.26 -22.35
N ILE A 136 24.04 21.17 -21.41
CA ILE A 136 24.49 22.56 -21.49
C ILE A 136 25.98 22.69 -21.14
N ASN A 137 26.44 22.03 -20.07
CA ASN A 137 27.79 22.25 -19.54
C ASN A 137 28.85 21.29 -20.08
N HIS A 138 28.46 20.10 -20.57
CA HIS A 138 29.41 19.09 -21.06
C HIS A 138 29.29 18.82 -22.56
N GLY A 139 28.43 19.55 -23.28
CA GLY A 139 28.33 19.46 -24.74
C GLY A 139 27.90 18.08 -25.25
N LEU A 140 27.22 17.29 -24.41
CA LEU A 140 26.75 15.96 -24.83
C LEU A 140 25.86 16.08 -26.08
N PRO A 141 26.09 15.25 -27.11
CA PRO A 141 25.19 15.20 -28.26
C PRO A 141 23.78 14.84 -27.80
N ARG A 142 22.75 15.51 -28.34
CA ARG A 142 21.33 15.25 -28.03
C ARG A 142 20.91 13.77 -28.22
N ARG A 143 21.67 13.00 -29.00
CA ARG A 143 21.52 11.55 -29.21
C ARG A 143 22.71 10.77 -28.63
N SER A 144 23.04 10.99 -27.36
CA SER A 144 23.97 10.12 -26.64
C SER A 144 23.25 8.90 -26.06
N PRO A 145 23.93 7.75 -25.92
CA PRO A 145 23.36 6.59 -25.22
C PRO A 145 22.98 6.93 -23.76
N GLU A 146 23.67 7.88 -23.13
CA GLU A 146 23.39 8.35 -21.77
C GLU A 146 22.02 9.06 -21.67
N SER A 147 21.70 9.94 -22.62
CA SER A 147 20.40 10.61 -22.69
C SER A 147 19.26 9.62 -22.92
N ALA A 148 19.49 8.63 -23.79
CA ALA A 148 18.54 7.54 -24.01
C ALA A 148 18.30 6.70 -22.74
N LEU A 149 19.36 6.37 -22.00
CA LEU A 149 19.26 5.64 -20.73
C LEU A 149 18.50 6.42 -19.66
N VAL A 150 18.75 7.73 -19.52
CA VAL A 150 18.03 8.58 -18.55
C VAL A 150 16.53 8.67 -18.91
N ASN A 151 16.19 8.84 -20.18
CA ASN A 151 14.80 8.85 -20.63
C ASN A 151 14.12 7.48 -20.45
N ALA A 152 14.83 6.38 -20.73
CA ALA A 152 14.32 5.04 -20.50
C ALA A 152 14.08 4.75 -19.01
N LEU A 153 14.98 5.23 -18.13
CA LEU A 153 14.80 5.18 -16.68
C LEU A 153 13.56 5.95 -16.24
N GLY A 154 13.38 7.19 -16.70
CA GLY A 154 12.19 7.98 -16.38
C GLY A 154 10.89 7.29 -16.82
N LEU A 155 10.86 6.80 -18.07
CA LEU A 155 9.71 6.05 -18.57
C LEU A 155 9.43 4.78 -17.73
N ALA A 156 10.47 4.07 -17.31
CA ALA A 156 10.33 2.89 -16.45
C ALA A 156 9.75 3.26 -15.06
N LEU A 157 10.16 4.40 -14.48
CA LEU A 157 9.62 4.87 -13.19
C LEU A 157 8.14 5.24 -13.31
N VAL A 158 7.74 5.91 -14.38
CA VAL A 158 6.33 6.26 -14.64
C VAL A 158 5.47 5.00 -14.84
N ILE A 159 5.96 4.04 -15.62
CA ILE A 159 5.26 2.76 -15.82
C ILE A 159 5.13 2.01 -14.48
N LEU A 160 6.22 1.92 -13.71
CA LEU A 160 6.21 1.30 -12.38
C LEU A 160 5.19 2.00 -11.45
N CYS A 161 5.16 3.33 -11.47
CA CYS A 161 4.19 4.11 -10.70
C CYS A 161 2.75 3.75 -11.06
N GLY A 162 2.44 3.73 -12.36
CA GLY A 162 1.13 3.35 -12.87
C GLY A 162 0.73 1.94 -12.45
N LEU A 163 1.65 0.97 -12.54
CA LEU A 163 1.40 -0.41 -12.12
C LEU A 163 1.14 -0.53 -10.61
N VAL A 164 1.93 0.16 -9.78
CA VAL A 164 1.76 0.15 -8.31
C VAL A 164 0.42 0.78 -7.93
N VAL A 165 0.09 1.95 -8.49
CA VAL A 165 -1.20 2.62 -8.24
C VAL A 165 -2.35 1.77 -8.72
N LEU A 166 -2.27 1.22 -9.93
CA LEU A 166 -3.29 0.33 -10.49
C LEU A 166 -3.50 -0.90 -9.60
N ALA A 167 -2.42 -1.55 -9.16
CA ALA A 167 -2.49 -2.71 -8.28
C ALA A 167 -3.03 -2.36 -6.87
N ALA A 168 -2.76 -1.16 -6.38
CA ALA A 168 -3.26 -0.66 -5.11
C ALA A 168 -4.77 -0.37 -5.14
N VAL A 169 -5.28 0.21 -6.23
CA VAL A 169 -6.72 0.52 -6.39
C VAL A 169 -7.53 -0.66 -6.90
N SER A 170 -6.88 -1.63 -7.58
CA SER A 170 -7.56 -2.78 -8.15
C SER A 170 -8.29 -3.59 -7.09
N PRO A 171 -9.59 -3.89 -7.28
CA PRO A 171 -10.34 -4.69 -6.34
C PRO A 171 -9.62 -6.02 -6.13
N LYS A 172 -9.55 -6.45 -4.88
CA LYS A 172 -8.97 -7.75 -4.54
C LYS A 172 -9.86 -8.81 -5.16
N GLN A 173 -9.40 -9.47 -6.22
CA GLN A 173 -10.12 -10.63 -6.75
C GLN A 173 -10.25 -11.61 -5.58
N ARG A 174 -11.48 -11.77 -5.08
CA ARG A 174 -11.78 -12.81 -4.10
C ARG A 174 -11.55 -14.11 -4.86
N SER A 175 -10.38 -14.72 -4.70
CA SER A 175 -10.19 -16.11 -5.06
C SER A 175 -11.38 -16.88 -4.51
N SER A 176 -12.06 -17.66 -5.35
CA SER A 176 -13.30 -18.41 -5.14
C SER A 176 -13.28 -19.44 -4.00
N LYS A 177 -12.57 -19.19 -2.90
CA LYS A 177 -12.61 -19.98 -1.68
C LYS A 177 -13.84 -19.66 -0.81
N ASP A 178 -14.47 -18.49 -0.97
CA ASP A 178 -15.68 -18.12 -0.23
C ASP A 178 -16.93 -18.90 -0.74
N GLY A 179 -16.95 -19.24 -2.03
CA GLY A 179 -18.01 -20.06 -2.63
C GLY A 179 -18.03 -21.50 -2.11
N SER A 180 -16.85 -22.09 -1.84
CA SER A 180 -16.73 -23.48 -1.36
C SER A 180 -17.04 -23.62 0.14
N VAL A 181 -16.73 -22.61 0.95
CA VAL A 181 -17.08 -22.61 2.39
C VAL A 181 -18.57 -22.30 2.60
N ALA A 182 -19.14 -21.39 1.81
CA ALA A 182 -20.59 -21.10 1.87
C ALA A 182 -21.44 -22.29 1.39
N THR A 183 -21.05 -22.98 0.31
CA THR A 183 -21.74 -24.20 -0.14
C THR A 183 -21.55 -25.37 0.83
N LYS A 184 -20.37 -25.56 1.43
CA LYS A 184 -20.18 -26.58 2.48
C LYS A 184 -21.02 -26.30 3.73
N LYS A 185 -21.11 -25.04 4.18
CA LYS A 185 -21.98 -24.66 5.32
C LYS A 185 -23.46 -24.84 4.99
N ALA A 186 -23.90 -24.46 3.79
CA ALA A 186 -25.28 -24.66 3.36
C ALA A 186 -25.64 -26.14 3.26
N GLY A 187 -24.77 -26.98 2.70
CA GLY A 187 -24.97 -28.43 2.63
C GLY A 187 -24.99 -29.11 4.00
N HIS A 188 -24.14 -28.67 4.93
CA HIS A 188 -24.14 -29.17 6.30
C HIS A 188 -25.40 -28.76 7.07
N CYS A 189 -25.90 -27.53 6.88
CA CYS A 189 -27.15 -27.07 7.49
C CYS A 189 -28.38 -27.82 6.92
N TYR A 190 -28.41 -28.05 5.61
CA TYR A 190 -29.48 -28.81 4.94
C TYR A 190 -29.52 -30.27 5.40
N SER A 191 -28.37 -30.94 5.46
CA SER A 191 -28.27 -32.34 5.91
C SER A 191 -28.73 -32.51 7.37
N ASN A 192 -28.34 -31.59 8.26
CA ASN A 192 -28.74 -31.64 9.66
C ASN A 192 -30.24 -31.35 9.86
N GLY A 193 -30.80 -30.41 9.07
CA GLY A 193 -32.24 -30.14 9.06
C GLY A 193 -33.06 -31.34 8.58
N HIS A 194 -32.60 -31.99 7.51
CA HIS A 194 -33.27 -33.17 6.95
C HIS A 194 -33.22 -34.38 7.90
N GLN A 195 -32.09 -34.61 8.58
CA GLN A 195 -31.99 -35.66 9.62
C GLN A 195 -32.90 -35.39 10.82
N LYS A 196 -33.04 -34.12 11.24
CA LYS A 196 -33.98 -33.75 12.31
C LYS A 196 -35.43 -33.95 11.89
N ALA A 197 -35.79 -33.60 10.65
CA ALA A 197 -37.14 -33.81 10.13
C ALA A 197 -37.49 -35.30 10.02
N ILE A 198 -36.56 -36.15 9.55
CA ILE A 198 -36.75 -37.60 9.50
C ILE A 198 -36.92 -38.18 10.91
N LYS A 199 -36.10 -37.76 11.88
CA LYS A 199 -36.26 -38.20 13.28
C LYS A 199 -37.57 -37.75 13.91
N PHE A 200 -38.06 -36.55 13.57
CA PHE A 200 -39.35 -36.05 14.03
C PHE A 200 -40.51 -36.87 13.45
N VAL A 201 -40.49 -37.17 12.16
CA VAL A 201 -41.51 -38.02 11.52
C VAL A 201 -41.46 -39.45 12.04
N GLN A 202 -40.26 -40.00 12.32
CA GLN A 202 -40.10 -41.31 12.94
C GLN A 202 -40.57 -41.35 14.41
N SER A 203 -40.43 -40.26 15.19
CA SER A 203 -41.00 -40.23 16.54
C SER A 203 -42.52 -40.11 16.51
N TYR A 204 -43.07 -39.42 15.50
CA TYR A 204 -44.53 -39.30 15.33
C TYR A 204 -45.20 -40.62 14.90
N ASN A 205 -44.51 -41.45 14.11
CA ASN A 205 -45.03 -42.74 13.65
C ASN A 205 -44.85 -43.89 14.65
N ASN A 206 -44.10 -43.70 15.73
CA ASN A 206 -43.87 -44.71 16.78
C ASN A 206 -44.69 -44.45 18.06
N GLU A 207 -45.51 -43.41 18.09
CA GLU A 207 -46.41 -43.14 19.22
C GLU A 207 -47.85 -43.51 18.86
N ASP A 208 -48.22 -44.70 19.31
CA ASP A 208 -49.58 -45.20 19.33
C ASP A 208 -50.45 -44.26 20.19
N GLY A 209 -51.19 -43.38 19.53
CA GLY A 209 -52.58 -43.07 19.90
C GLY A 209 -52.93 -42.52 21.29
N THR A 210 -52.03 -41.84 22.04
CA THR A 210 -52.46 -41.07 23.22
C THR A 210 -51.69 -39.74 23.35
N MET A 211 -52.40 -38.63 23.14
CA MET A 211 -51.84 -37.28 23.31
C MET A 211 -51.73 -36.92 24.79
N ASN A 212 -50.51 -36.73 25.29
CA ASN A 212 -50.24 -35.91 26.47
C ASN A 212 -49.30 -34.77 26.09
N GLY A 213 -49.91 -33.61 25.85
CA GLY A 213 -49.21 -32.40 25.44
C GLY A 213 -48.26 -31.87 26.51
N LYS A 214 -47.02 -31.63 26.11
CA LYS A 214 -46.13 -30.70 26.81
C LYS A 214 -45.32 -29.92 25.78
N TRP A 215 -45.80 -28.71 25.49
CA TRP A 215 -45.14 -27.74 24.62
C TRP A 215 -43.89 -27.18 25.33
N ILE A 216 -42.76 -27.13 24.63
CA ILE A 216 -41.51 -26.50 25.08
C ILE A 216 -41.34 -25.21 24.27
N PRO A 217 -41.09 -24.03 24.89
CA PRO A 217 -40.95 -22.77 24.16
C PRO A 217 -39.56 -22.63 23.52
N PHE A 218 -39.51 -21.74 22.52
CA PHE A 218 -38.37 -21.38 21.65
C PHE A 218 -37.06 -21.04 22.36
#